data_AF-A0A822JCQ7-F1
#
_entry.id   AF-A0A822JCQ7-F1
#
_cell.length_a   1.000
_cell.length_b   1.000
_cell.length_c   1.000
_cell.angle_alpha   90.00
_cell.angle_beta   90.00
_cell.angle_gamma   90.00
#
_symmetry.space_group_name_H-M   'P 1'
#
loop_
_entity.id
_entity.type
_entity.pdbx_description
1 polymer ?
#
loop_
_entity_poly.entity_id
_entity_poly.type
_entity_poly.pdbx_seq_one_letter_code
_entity_poly.pdbx_strand_id
1 'polypeptide(L)' 'METVRLWDVLSPLRIPLYVLVVSEKSYDDWKDVPGTVIYEAVIEGKVFYGTV' A
#
# COMPACT_ATOMS: atom_id res chain seq x y z
N MET A 1 -5.38 3.50 -11.76
CA MET A 1 -4.08 3.17 -11.12
C MET A 1 -3.26 4.44 -11.14
N GLU A 2 -2.99 5.03 -9.98
CA GLU A 2 -2.33 6.33 -9.88
C GLU A 2 -0.98 6.15 -9.17
N THR A 3 0.02 5.75 -9.94
CA THR A 3 1.36 5.38 -9.45
C THR A 3 2.28 6.60 -9.25
N VAL A 4 1.87 7.78 -9.74
CA VAL A 4 2.80 8.88 -10.02
C VAL A 4 2.97 9.86 -8.86
N ARG A 5 2.00 9.96 -7.94
CA ARG A 5 2.06 10.95 -6.85
C ARG A 5 2.69 10.47 -5.54
N LEU A 6 2.88 9.16 -5.36
CA LEU A 6 3.44 8.63 -4.12
C LEU A 6 4.97 8.62 -4.08
N TRP A 7 5.63 8.56 -5.25
CA TRP A 7 7.09 8.60 -5.33
C TRP A 7 7.67 9.88 -4.72
N ASP A 8 6.99 11.02 -4.90
CA ASP A 8 7.41 12.30 -4.35
C ASP A 8 7.37 12.31 -2.81
N VAL A 9 6.32 11.71 -2.23
CA VAL A 9 6.11 11.59 -0.78
C VAL A 9 7.05 10.54 -0.14
N LEU A 10 7.39 9.48 -0.87
CA LEU A 10 8.17 8.35 -0.36
C LEU A 10 9.67 8.45 -0.64
N SER A 11 10.07 9.33 -1.56
CA SER A 11 11.46 9.70 -1.84
C SER A 11 12.34 9.90 -0.60
N PRO A 12 11.87 10.55 0.50
CA PRO A 12 12.71 10.79 1.68
C PRO A 12 13.09 9.51 2.43
N LEU A 13 12.30 8.44 2.32
CA LEU A 13 12.51 7.22 3.09
C LEU A 13 13.73 6.42 2.60
N ARG A 14 14.19 6.63 1.35
CA ARG A 14 15.31 5.90 0.70
C ARG A 14 15.27 4.38 0.87
N ILE A 15 14.09 3.82 1.13
CA ILE A 15 13.91 2.37 1.21
C ILE A 15 13.58 1.91 -0.20
N PRO A 16 14.27 0.89 -0.74
CA PRO A 16 13.86 0.22 -1.98
C PRO A 16 12.60 -0.60 -1.68
N LEU A 17 11.50 0.08 -1.37
CA LEU A 17 10.19 -0.53 -1.15
C LEU A 17 9.40 -0.35 -2.44
N TYR A 18 9.05 -1.47 -3.04
CA TYR A 18 7.95 -1.52 -4.00
C TYR A 18 6.68 -1.09 -3.26
N VAL A 19 6.31 0.19 -3.35
CA VAL A 19 5.08 0.67 -2.73
C VAL A 19 3.92 0.52 -3.70
N LEU A 20 2.94 -0.27 -3.28
CA LEU A 20 1.67 -0.43 -3.97
C LEU A 20 0.65 0.53 -3.38
N VAL A 21 0.13 1.41 -4.23
CA VAL A 21 -0.93 2.37 -3.86
C VAL A 21 -2.23 1.91 -4.45
N VAL A 22 -3.23 1.76 -3.60
CA VAL A 22 -4.58 1.35 -3.98
C VAL A 22 -5.59 2.36 -3.44
N SER A 23 -6.73 2.46 -4.10
CA SER A 23 -7.86 3.22 -3.56
C SER A 23 -8.45 2.50 -2.34
N GLU A 24 -9.12 3.22 -1.44
CA GLU A 24 -9.83 2.64 -0.29
C GLU A 24 -10.82 1.56 -0.75
N LYS A 25 -11.58 1.83 -1.82
CA LYS A 25 -12.48 0.83 -2.41
C LYS A 25 -11.74 -0.44 -2.85
N SER A 26 -10.61 -0.30 -3.54
CA SER A 26 -9.81 -1.44 -3.97
C SER A 26 -9.13 -2.17 -2.81
N TYR A 27 -8.86 -1.48 -1.72
CA TYR A 27 -8.39 -2.14 -0.50
C TYR A 27 -9.51 -3.00 0.10
N ASP A 28 -10.69 -2.41 0.31
CA ASP A 28 -11.82 -3.11 0.92
C ASP A 28 -12.35 -4.28 0.09
N ASP A 29 -12.37 -4.15 -1.24
CA ASP A 29 -12.84 -5.21 -2.14
C ASP A 29 -11.92 -6.46 -2.11
N TRP A 30 -10.64 -6.30 -1.73
CA TRP A 30 -9.61 -7.34 -1.93
C TRP A 30 -8.86 -7.79 -0.66
N LYS A 31 -8.97 -7.06 0.46
CA LYS A 31 -8.26 -7.38 1.71
C LYS A 31 -8.58 -8.77 2.28
N ASP A 32 -9.75 -9.31 1.97
CA ASP A 32 -10.22 -10.61 2.46
C ASP A 32 -10.10 -11.74 1.40
N VAL A 33 -9.46 -11.47 0.26
CA VAL A 33 -9.32 -12.42 -0.86
C VAL A 33 -7.92 -13.06 -0.87
N PRO A 34 -7.77 -14.36 -0.53
CA PRO A 34 -6.48 -15.03 -0.47
C PRO A 34 -5.73 -15.03 -1.81
N GLY A 35 -4.40 -15.04 -1.74
CA GLY A 35 -3.54 -15.07 -2.93
C GLY A 35 -3.35 -13.71 -3.60
N THR A 36 -3.73 -12.62 -2.94
CA THR A 36 -3.45 -11.25 -3.39
C THR A 36 -2.42 -10.59 -2.49
N VAL A 37 -1.59 -9.71 -3.07
CA VAL A 37 -0.61 -8.93 -2.28
C VAL A 37 -1.27 -8.06 -1.20
N ILE A 38 -2.53 -7.65 -1.41
CA ILE A 38 -3.30 -6.88 -0.43
C ILE A 38 -3.67 -7.77 0.76
N TYR A 39 -4.20 -8.97 0.51
CA TYR A 39 -4.49 -9.95 1.56
C TYR A 39 -3.26 -10.27 2.39
N GLU A 40 -2.15 -10.64 1.75
CA GLU A 40 -0.88 -10.94 2.43
C GLU A 40 -0.40 -9.74 3.27
N ALA A 41 -0.53 -8.52 2.76
CA ALA A 41 -0.18 -7.31 3.50
C ALA A 41 -1.08 -7.07 4.73
N VAL A 42 -2.35 -7.50 4.71
CA VAL A 42 -3.24 -7.41 5.87
C VAL A 42 -2.91 -8.45 6.93
N ILE A 43 -2.61 -9.68 6.53
CA ILE A 43 -2.36 -10.78 7.48
C ILE A 43 -0.96 -10.75 8.09
N GLU A 44 0.07 -10.35 7.32
CA GLU A 44 1.48 -10.38 7.77
C GLU A 44 2.06 -8.99 8.02
N GLY A 45 1.41 -7.94 7.51
CA GLY A 45 1.94 -6.59 7.53
C GLY A 45 1.80 -5.86 8.86
N LYS A 46 2.38 -4.65 8.90
CA LYS A 46 2.23 -3.69 10.00
C LYS A 46 1.53 -2.44 9.48
N VAL A 47 0.55 -1.96 10.23
CA VAL A 47 -0.15 -0.71 9.91
C VAL A 47 0.67 0.47 10.40
N PHE A 48 0.93 1.41 9.49
CA PHE A 48 1.59 2.68 9.77
C PHE A 48 0.62 3.82 9.45
N TYR A 49 0.61 4.85 10.29
CA TYR A 49 -0.16 6.07 10.06
C TYR A 49 0.79 7.22 9.75
N GLY A 50 0.50 7.97 8.69
CA GLY A 50 1.18 9.21 8.36
C GLY A 50 0.22 10.37 8.43
N THR A 51 0.58 11.43 9.13
CA THR A 51 -0.12 12.72 9.05
C THR A 51 0.42 13.47 7.85
N VAL A 52 -0.49 13.97 7.00
CA VAL A 52 -0.18 14.89 5.89
C VAL A 52 0.09 16.29 6.43
#